data_AF-A0A6J4UJN7-F1
#
_entry.id   AF-A0A6J4UJN7-F1
#
_cell.length_a   1.000
_cell.length_b   1.000
_cell.length_c   1.000
_cell.angle_alpha   90.00
_cell.angle_beta   90.00
_cell.angle_gamma   90.00
#
_symmetry.space_group_name_H-M   'P 1'
#
loop_
_entity.id
_entity.type
_entity.pdbx_description
1 polymer ?
#
loop_
_entity_poly.entity_id
_entity_poly.type
_entity_poly.pdbx_seq_one_letter_code
_entity_poly.pdbx_strand_id
1 'polypeptide(L)'
;MPVRAEEKLAILVGPTGNAKGVARLVPIRRVVLVGLSGAGKSTVGRLVAQRLGWRLIDTDAEIEAETATTVPLVFRDRGEAAFRAIEREVLERALGGEEVVVACGGGAVANEGVWSPSLLGGPGTLVVALDADPETSLRRLQAQHALEGSAADRPLLAGADPLGRLAAMKAARRTWYERAAVTLPVDDAPAETIAAVLGELVELGIDAAEVILLNTPSGASRILVSPGALLKLGELTRERWPAGRRAWIVSDANVGPIFGPDATETLAGRGFDVRMFSVPSGESSKSVDGITQVWNWLLESGIERSDVVIALGGGVVGDLAGFAAATVLRGVGLVQVPTTLQAMVDASVGGKTGINHPAGKNLIGAFYQPALVIIDPVLLRTVPPRELRSGWAEVVKHAVIQRSTPGGERADLLPFLECNAPSLQSLGEPVTAYLIGRNVALKAAVVEADEKESGIRAYLNFGHTLGHGIEAAGYSLLHGEAVALGMRAAGRIGQALETCGPEWVARVDAALDKFDLPRTADVDPDRVLALLGSDKKRTLGRQRWVLPLDGGGVTVRDDVPEATVRSALAAVTKGGVRAT
;
A
#
# COMPACT_ATOMS: atom_id res chain seq x y z
N MET A 1 -6.71 -7.63 -27.78
CA MET A 1 -7.89 -7.53 -26.90
C MET A 1 -7.38 -7.54 -25.47
N PRO A 2 -7.74 -6.58 -24.61
CA PRO A 2 -7.25 -6.60 -23.24
C PRO A 2 -7.90 -7.80 -22.53
N VAL A 3 -7.07 -8.62 -21.89
CA VAL A 3 -7.51 -9.68 -20.98
C VAL A 3 -8.48 -9.07 -19.97
N ARG A 4 -9.69 -9.61 -19.87
CA ARG A 4 -10.76 -9.04 -19.04
C ARG A 4 -10.30 -9.05 -17.58
N ALA A 5 -10.59 -7.99 -16.84
CA ALA A 5 -10.27 -7.86 -15.41
C ALA A 5 -10.80 -9.03 -14.56
N GLU A 6 -11.77 -9.78 -15.07
CA GLU A 6 -12.33 -11.00 -14.47
C GLU A 6 -11.35 -12.18 -14.43
N GLU A 7 -10.36 -12.27 -15.33
CA GLU A 7 -9.35 -13.34 -15.34
C GLU A 7 -8.13 -13.04 -14.45
N LYS A 8 -7.88 -11.76 -14.12
CA LYS A 8 -6.87 -11.39 -13.10
C LYS A 8 -7.35 -11.62 -11.67
N LEU A 9 -8.63 -11.93 -11.48
CA LEU A 9 -9.28 -12.14 -10.18
C LEU A 9 -9.29 -13.60 -9.71
N ALA A 10 -8.84 -14.55 -10.55
CA ALA A 10 -9.01 -15.99 -10.32
C ALA A 10 -7.96 -16.66 -9.41
N ILE A 11 -7.02 -15.91 -8.79
CA ILE A 11 -5.94 -16.51 -7.99
C ILE A 11 -6.27 -16.58 -6.48
N LEU A 12 -7.38 -16.00 -6.00
CA LEU A 12 -7.59 -15.77 -4.56
C LEU A 12 -9.01 -16.04 -4.05
N VAL A 13 -9.78 -16.89 -4.73
CA VAL A 13 -11.07 -17.39 -4.22
C VAL A 13 -11.10 -18.90 -4.43
N GLY A 14 -11.07 -19.66 -3.33
CA GLY A 14 -11.27 -21.10 -3.37
C GLY A 14 -12.66 -21.48 -3.94
N PRO A 15 -12.88 -22.77 -4.28
CA PRO A 15 -13.99 -23.19 -5.15
C PRO A 15 -15.40 -23.12 -4.54
N THR A 16 -15.56 -22.62 -3.32
CA THR A 16 -16.75 -22.90 -2.50
C THR A 16 -17.96 -22.00 -2.76
N GLY A 17 -17.93 -21.10 -3.75
CA GLY A 17 -19.14 -20.48 -4.30
C GLY A 17 -20.07 -19.79 -3.29
N ASN A 18 -19.58 -19.42 -2.11
CA ASN A 18 -20.37 -18.76 -1.07
C ASN A 18 -19.85 -17.34 -0.92
N ALA A 19 -20.65 -16.36 -1.36
CA ALA A 19 -20.31 -14.94 -1.37
C ALA A 19 -20.33 -14.27 0.02
N LYS A 20 -20.01 -14.99 1.09
CA LYS A 20 -19.97 -14.49 2.47
C LYS A 20 -18.90 -15.25 3.26
N GLY A 21 -17.72 -14.64 3.43
CA GLY A 21 -16.61 -15.16 4.24
C GLY A 21 -15.25 -14.80 3.67
N VAL A 22 -14.30 -14.46 4.55
CA VAL A 22 -12.90 -14.15 4.20
C VAL A 22 -12.26 -15.35 3.48
N ALA A 23 -11.97 -15.21 2.18
CA ALA A 23 -11.36 -16.27 1.38
C ALA A 23 -9.89 -16.50 1.78
N ARG A 24 -9.49 -17.77 1.97
CA ARG A 24 -8.08 -18.13 2.14
C ARG A 24 -7.34 -18.00 0.81
N LEU A 25 -6.20 -17.31 0.83
CA LEU A 25 -5.33 -17.22 -0.33
C LEU A 25 -4.60 -18.55 -0.58
N VAL A 26 -4.28 -18.84 -1.83
CA VAL A 26 -3.38 -19.95 -2.18
C VAL A 26 -1.95 -19.53 -1.82
N PRO A 27 -1.23 -20.30 -0.99
CA PRO A 27 0.15 -19.97 -0.64
C PRO A 27 1.07 -19.92 -1.85
N ILE A 28 1.98 -18.96 -1.87
CA ILE A 28 3.05 -18.89 -2.87
C ILE A 28 3.99 -20.07 -2.66
N ARG A 29 4.23 -20.83 -3.72
CA ARG A 29 5.19 -21.95 -3.77
C ARG A 29 6.27 -21.76 -4.83
N ARG A 30 6.07 -20.82 -5.75
CA ARG A 30 6.96 -20.60 -6.90
C ARG A 30 7.10 -19.10 -7.13
N VAL A 31 8.33 -18.61 -7.24
CA VAL A 31 8.64 -17.23 -7.61
C VAL A 31 9.29 -17.23 -8.99
N VAL A 32 8.78 -16.44 -9.92
CA VAL A 32 9.32 -16.35 -11.28
C VAL A 32 9.76 -14.93 -11.57
N LEU A 33 11.06 -14.75 -11.84
CA LEU A 33 11.67 -13.46 -12.14
C LEU A 33 11.74 -13.25 -13.64
N VAL A 34 11.11 -12.19 -14.11
CA VAL A 34 11.03 -11.79 -15.51
C VAL A 34 11.55 -10.36 -15.66
N GLY A 35 11.89 -9.94 -16.88
CA GLY A 35 12.42 -8.60 -17.14
C GLY A 35 13.54 -8.58 -18.16
N LEU A 36 13.97 -7.38 -18.54
CA LEU A 36 14.97 -7.17 -19.58
C LEU A 36 16.31 -7.86 -19.22
N SER A 37 17.09 -8.25 -20.23
CA SER A 37 18.48 -8.67 -20.02
C SER A 37 19.26 -7.56 -19.29
N GLY A 38 20.07 -7.91 -18.30
CA GLY A 38 20.74 -6.92 -17.43
C GLY A 38 19.91 -6.41 -16.24
N ALA A 39 18.62 -6.78 -16.11
CA ALA A 39 17.79 -6.36 -14.97
C ALA A 39 18.19 -6.97 -13.62
N GLY A 40 19.07 -7.98 -13.59
CA GLY A 40 19.57 -8.59 -12.35
C GLY A 40 18.81 -9.83 -11.86
N LYS A 41 17.99 -10.47 -12.72
CA LYS A 41 17.17 -11.64 -12.40
C LYS A 41 17.94 -12.77 -11.69
N SER A 42 19.06 -13.22 -12.24
CA SER A 42 19.87 -14.29 -11.64
C SER A 42 20.46 -13.89 -10.28
N THR A 43 20.86 -12.63 -10.12
CA THR A 43 21.43 -12.11 -8.86
C THR A 43 20.36 -11.99 -7.77
N VAL A 44 19.26 -11.30 -8.06
CA VAL A 44 18.12 -11.17 -7.14
C VAL A 44 17.55 -12.54 -6.81
N GLY A 45 17.37 -13.41 -7.82
CA GLY A 45 16.85 -14.76 -7.63
C GLY A 45 17.68 -15.58 -6.67
N ARG A 46 19.01 -15.52 -6.75
CA ARG A 46 19.92 -16.18 -5.82
C ARG A 46 19.76 -15.69 -4.38
N LEU A 47 19.71 -14.37 -4.20
CA LEU A 47 19.55 -13.76 -2.87
C LEU A 47 18.21 -14.12 -2.24
N VAL A 48 17.13 -14.11 -3.02
CA VAL A 48 15.78 -14.50 -2.56
C VAL A 48 15.73 -15.99 -2.25
N ALA A 49 16.26 -16.85 -3.12
CA ALA A 49 16.32 -18.29 -2.87
C ALA A 49 17.09 -18.61 -1.58
N GLN A 50 18.22 -17.94 -1.35
CA GLN A 50 19.00 -18.08 -0.12
C GLN A 50 18.21 -17.62 1.12
N ARG A 51 17.50 -16.48 1.02
CA ARG A 51 16.68 -15.96 2.13
C ARG A 51 15.56 -16.93 2.52
N LEU A 52 14.88 -17.49 1.52
CA LEU A 52 13.72 -18.36 1.73
C LEU A 52 14.12 -19.81 2.03
N GLY A 53 15.38 -20.20 1.80
CA GLY A 53 15.80 -21.60 1.80
C GLY A 53 15.25 -22.40 0.61
N TRP A 54 14.90 -21.72 -0.48
CA TRP A 54 14.28 -22.29 -1.68
C TRP A 54 15.32 -22.64 -2.73
N ARG A 55 14.96 -23.51 -3.68
CA ARG A 55 15.86 -23.87 -4.78
C ARG A 55 15.86 -22.79 -5.86
N LEU A 56 17.04 -22.31 -6.27
CA LEU A 56 17.20 -21.47 -7.45
C LEU A 56 17.25 -22.32 -8.72
N ILE A 57 16.54 -21.90 -9.75
CA ILE A 57 16.63 -22.41 -11.13
C ILE A 57 16.84 -21.21 -12.05
N ASP A 58 17.96 -21.17 -12.77
CA ASP A 58 18.19 -20.19 -13.83
C ASP A 58 17.95 -20.89 -15.17
N THR A 59 16.93 -20.45 -15.92
CA THR A 59 16.53 -21.16 -17.14
C THR A 59 17.59 -21.09 -18.22
N ASP A 60 18.37 -20.00 -18.29
CA ASP A 60 19.45 -19.90 -19.27
C ASP A 60 20.54 -20.93 -18.93
N ALA A 61 20.90 -21.08 -17.66
CA ALA A 61 21.89 -22.08 -17.22
C ALA A 61 21.42 -23.53 -17.44
N GLU A 62 20.13 -23.83 -17.20
CA GLU A 62 19.56 -25.16 -17.46
C GLU A 62 19.55 -25.50 -18.96
N ILE A 63 19.24 -24.53 -19.83
CA ILE A 63 19.29 -24.71 -21.30
C ILE A 63 20.74 -24.99 -21.75
N GLU A 64 21.71 -24.26 -21.23
CA GLU A 64 23.12 -24.47 -21.59
C GLU A 64 23.64 -25.85 -21.13
N ALA A 65 23.22 -26.29 -19.94
CA ALA A 65 23.52 -27.62 -19.44
C ALA A 65 22.89 -28.73 -20.31
N GLU A 66 21.62 -28.58 -20.71
CA GLU A 66 20.91 -29.57 -21.52
C GLU A 66 21.43 -29.64 -22.97
N THR A 67 21.80 -28.49 -23.53
CA THR A 67 22.27 -28.40 -24.92
C THR A 67 23.77 -28.57 -25.09
N ALA A 68 24.53 -28.59 -23.98
CA ALA A 68 25.99 -28.61 -23.94
C ALA A 68 26.64 -27.49 -24.78
N THR A 69 25.96 -26.35 -24.93
CA THR A 69 26.41 -25.17 -25.67
C THR A 69 25.77 -23.91 -25.09
N THR A 70 26.20 -22.72 -25.52
CA THR A 70 25.67 -21.45 -24.99
C THR A 70 24.38 -21.02 -25.67
N VAL A 71 23.54 -20.24 -24.99
CA VAL A 71 22.27 -19.74 -25.57
C VAL A 71 22.47 -19.04 -26.93
N PRO A 72 23.47 -18.14 -27.14
CA PRO A 72 23.74 -17.56 -28.46
C PRO A 72 24.02 -18.60 -29.55
N LEU A 73 24.74 -19.68 -29.22
CA LEU A 73 25.05 -20.74 -30.17
C LEU A 73 23.81 -21.59 -30.49
N VAL A 74 22.93 -21.86 -29.50
CA VAL A 74 21.63 -22.52 -29.77
C VAL A 74 20.80 -21.71 -30.76
N PHE A 75 20.70 -20.39 -30.58
CA PHE A 75 19.99 -19.50 -31.51
C PHE A 75 20.60 -19.52 -32.91
N ARG A 76 21.93 -19.46 -33.02
CA ARG A 76 22.64 -19.45 -34.30
C ARG A 76 22.51 -20.78 -35.04
N ASP A 77 22.69 -21.90 -34.33
CA ASP A 77 22.85 -23.23 -34.95
C ASP A 77 21.51 -23.95 -35.14
N ARG A 78 20.52 -23.71 -34.25
CA ARG A 78 19.21 -24.40 -34.26
C ARG A 78 18.03 -23.48 -34.56
N GLY A 79 18.25 -22.16 -34.57
CA GLY A 79 17.22 -21.17 -34.82
C GLY A 79 16.33 -20.86 -33.62
N GLU A 80 15.60 -19.75 -33.70
CA GLU A 80 14.75 -19.26 -32.60
C GLU A 80 13.60 -20.23 -32.25
N ALA A 81 12.94 -20.85 -33.24
CA ALA A 81 11.82 -21.75 -32.97
C ALA A 81 12.22 -22.95 -32.12
N ALA A 82 13.38 -23.56 -32.39
CA ALA A 82 13.91 -24.67 -31.60
C ALA A 82 14.33 -24.20 -30.20
N PHE A 83 14.97 -23.03 -30.09
CA PHE A 83 15.28 -22.44 -28.78
C PHE A 83 14.02 -22.23 -27.94
N ARG A 84 12.95 -21.66 -28.50
CA ARG A 84 11.68 -21.41 -27.78
C ARG A 84 11.00 -22.70 -27.32
N ALA A 85 11.13 -23.79 -28.07
CA ALA A 85 10.63 -25.10 -27.65
C ALA A 85 11.39 -25.61 -26.41
N ILE A 86 12.73 -25.56 -26.45
CA ILE A 86 13.59 -25.95 -25.32
C ILE A 86 13.34 -25.05 -24.10
N GLU A 87 13.27 -23.73 -24.29
CA GLU A 87 13.00 -22.75 -23.23
C GLU A 87 11.67 -23.04 -22.52
N ARG A 88 10.64 -23.44 -23.29
CA ARG A 88 9.35 -23.85 -22.73
C ARG A 88 9.44 -25.14 -21.93
N GLU A 89 10.11 -26.18 -22.43
CA GLU A 89 10.26 -27.45 -21.72
C GLU A 89 11.04 -27.29 -20.40
N VAL A 90 12.09 -26.46 -20.41
CA VAL A 90 12.86 -26.11 -19.20
C VAL A 90 11.98 -25.35 -18.21
N LEU A 91 11.17 -24.39 -18.68
CA LEU A 91 10.24 -23.66 -17.82
C LEU A 91 9.16 -24.58 -17.22
N GLU A 92 8.58 -25.48 -18.02
CA GLU A 92 7.61 -26.49 -17.55
C GLU A 92 8.21 -27.37 -16.45
N ARG A 93 9.45 -27.84 -16.62
CA ARG A 93 10.18 -28.62 -15.63
C ARG A 93 10.49 -27.83 -14.37
N ALA A 94 10.93 -26.58 -14.51
CA ALA A 94 11.24 -25.69 -13.39
C ALA A 94 10.00 -25.39 -12.53
N LEU A 95 8.84 -25.18 -13.18
CA LEU A 95 7.58 -24.87 -12.51
C LEU A 95 6.83 -26.11 -11.99
N GLY A 96 7.32 -27.32 -12.30
CA GLY A 96 6.81 -28.57 -11.74
C GLY A 96 7.25 -28.82 -10.28
N GLY A 97 8.22 -28.06 -9.77
CA GLY A 97 8.64 -28.11 -8.37
C GLY A 97 7.86 -27.13 -7.47
N GLU A 98 7.96 -27.35 -6.16
CA GLU A 98 7.55 -26.39 -5.11
C GLU A 98 8.79 -25.80 -4.43
N GLU A 99 8.62 -24.63 -3.81
CA GLU A 99 9.67 -23.89 -3.10
C GLU A 99 10.87 -23.59 -4.02
N VAL A 100 10.55 -23.07 -5.20
CA VAL A 100 11.51 -22.72 -6.25
C VAL A 100 11.46 -21.23 -6.59
N VAL A 101 12.64 -20.67 -6.87
CA VAL A 101 12.82 -19.35 -7.47
C VAL A 101 13.38 -19.56 -8.87
N VAL A 102 12.64 -19.14 -9.89
CA VAL A 102 12.99 -19.31 -11.30
C VAL A 102 13.43 -17.97 -11.87
N ALA A 103 14.68 -17.84 -12.28
CA ALA A 103 15.16 -16.71 -13.06
C ALA A 103 15.01 -17.02 -14.55
N CYS A 104 14.10 -16.32 -15.24
CA CYS A 104 13.83 -16.57 -16.64
C CYS A 104 14.80 -15.86 -17.57
N GLY A 105 15.07 -16.45 -18.73
CA GLY A 105 15.69 -15.79 -19.87
C GLY A 105 14.88 -14.56 -20.31
N GLY A 106 15.53 -13.55 -20.87
CA GLY A 106 14.90 -12.24 -21.16
C GLY A 106 13.69 -12.30 -22.10
N GLY A 107 13.56 -13.36 -22.90
CA GLY A 107 12.47 -13.60 -23.84
C GLY A 107 11.44 -14.65 -23.43
N ALA A 108 11.63 -15.36 -22.30
CA ALA A 108 10.82 -16.52 -21.92
C ALA A 108 9.32 -16.23 -21.78
N VAL A 109 8.96 -14.98 -21.49
CA VAL A 109 7.57 -14.54 -21.28
C VAL A 109 6.85 -14.08 -22.55
N ALA A 110 7.55 -13.98 -23.69
CA ALA A 110 7.04 -13.36 -24.91
C ALA A 110 6.19 -14.33 -25.77
N ASN A 111 5.35 -15.13 -25.12
CA ASN A 111 4.44 -16.08 -25.76
C ASN A 111 3.21 -16.30 -24.86
N GLU A 112 2.02 -16.30 -25.45
CA GLU A 112 0.77 -16.54 -24.71
C GLU A 112 0.74 -17.90 -24.03
N GLY A 113 1.34 -18.93 -24.65
CA GLY A 113 1.32 -20.31 -24.14
C GLY A 113 1.95 -20.48 -22.76
N VAL A 114 2.90 -19.62 -22.35
CA VAL A 114 3.53 -19.70 -21.03
C VAL A 114 2.70 -19.06 -19.92
N TRP A 115 1.69 -18.26 -20.25
CA TRP A 115 0.78 -17.61 -19.29
C TRP A 115 -0.43 -18.48 -18.93
N SER A 116 -0.45 -19.75 -19.34
CA SER A 116 -1.53 -20.68 -19.03
C SER A 116 -1.58 -21.03 -17.52
N PRO A 117 -2.73 -21.54 -17.03
CA PRO A 117 -2.86 -22.07 -15.67
C PRO A 117 -1.94 -23.25 -15.33
N SER A 118 -1.33 -23.90 -16.34
CA SER A 118 -0.34 -24.96 -16.12
C SER A 118 1.08 -24.43 -15.94
N LEU A 119 1.32 -23.14 -16.20
CA LEU A 119 2.64 -22.50 -16.14
C LEU A 119 2.59 -21.21 -15.31
N LEU A 120 2.93 -20.05 -15.89
CA LEU A 120 3.06 -18.78 -15.16
C LEU A 120 1.73 -18.31 -14.56
N GLY A 121 0.59 -18.72 -15.14
CA GLY A 121 -0.75 -18.45 -14.62
C GLY A 121 -1.22 -19.46 -13.56
N GLY A 122 -0.36 -20.41 -13.16
CA GLY A 122 -0.74 -21.46 -12.23
C GLY A 122 -0.84 -21.00 -10.78
N PRO A 123 -1.75 -21.59 -9.98
CA PRO A 123 -1.95 -21.22 -8.58
C PRO A 123 -0.66 -21.39 -7.76
N GLY A 124 -0.41 -20.46 -6.83
CA GLY A 124 0.82 -20.44 -6.03
C GLY A 124 2.08 -19.99 -6.79
N THR A 125 1.94 -19.45 -8.01
CA THR A 125 3.05 -18.84 -8.77
C THR A 125 2.99 -17.32 -8.65
N LEU A 126 4.05 -16.71 -8.12
CA LEU A 126 4.25 -15.27 -8.10
C LEU A 126 5.20 -14.87 -9.22
N VAL A 127 4.65 -14.28 -10.29
CA VAL A 127 5.46 -13.69 -11.37
C VAL A 127 5.84 -12.26 -11.00
N VAL A 128 7.13 -11.95 -11.03
CA VAL A 128 7.71 -10.66 -10.63
C VAL A 128 8.55 -10.10 -11.76
N ALA A 129 8.19 -8.92 -12.23
CA ALA A 129 8.97 -8.17 -13.21
C ALA A 129 10.03 -7.32 -12.50
N LEU A 130 11.30 -7.53 -12.82
CA LEU A 130 12.38 -6.59 -12.48
C LEU A 130 12.47 -5.56 -13.60
N ASP A 131 12.03 -4.34 -13.30
CA ASP A 131 11.98 -3.23 -14.26
C ASP A 131 13.25 -2.39 -14.13
N ALA A 132 14.15 -2.58 -15.09
CA ALA A 132 15.37 -1.80 -15.24
C ALA A 132 15.26 -0.92 -16.48
N ASP A 133 15.77 0.30 -16.39
CA ASP A 133 15.92 1.15 -17.56
C ASP A 133 16.96 0.58 -18.53
N PRO A 134 16.78 0.77 -19.86
CA PRO A 134 17.71 0.28 -20.86
C PRO A 134 19.17 0.68 -20.57
N GLU A 135 19.38 1.88 -20.05
CA GLU A 135 20.68 2.43 -19.65
C GLU A 135 21.30 1.64 -18.49
N THR A 136 20.51 1.30 -17.46
CA THR A 136 20.96 0.48 -16.33
C THR A 136 21.27 -0.93 -16.79
N SER A 137 20.39 -1.52 -17.61
CA SER A 137 20.61 -2.84 -18.22
C SER A 137 21.90 -2.86 -19.03
N LEU A 138 22.14 -1.86 -19.87
CA LEU A 138 23.36 -1.73 -20.67
C LEU A 138 24.60 -1.66 -19.78
N ARG A 139 24.59 -0.78 -18.78
CA ARG A 139 25.70 -0.60 -17.84
C ARG A 139 26.06 -1.90 -17.12
N ARG A 140 25.05 -2.64 -16.64
CA ARG A 140 25.23 -3.94 -15.98
C ARG A 140 25.79 -5.01 -16.93
N LEU A 141 25.27 -5.08 -18.15
CA LEU A 141 25.76 -6.01 -19.17
C LEU A 141 27.21 -5.72 -19.58
N GLN A 142 27.58 -4.45 -19.73
CA GLN A 142 28.95 -4.03 -20.02
C GLN A 142 29.91 -4.37 -18.88
N ALA A 143 29.51 -4.10 -17.63
CA ALA A 143 30.30 -4.46 -16.46
C ALA A 143 30.51 -5.99 -16.37
N GLN A 144 29.48 -6.78 -16.67
CA GLN A 144 29.58 -8.23 -16.72
C GLN A 144 30.52 -8.71 -17.85
N HIS A 145 30.40 -8.15 -19.06
CA HIS A 145 31.27 -8.49 -20.17
C HIS A 145 32.75 -8.15 -19.88
N ALA A 146 33.01 -7.04 -19.19
CA ALA A 146 34.35 -6.67 -18.76
C ALA A 146 34.96 -7.69 -17.78
N LEU A 147 34.14 -8.37 -16.96
CA LEU A 147 34.58 -9.42 -16.04
C LEU A 147 34.80 -10.77 -16.74
N GLU A 148 33.93 -11.12 -17.69
CA GLU A 148 33.98 -12.40 -18.43
C GLU A 148 35.05 -12.40 -19.54
N GLY A 149 35.47 -11.22 -20.00
CA GLY A 149 36.48 -11.04 -21.04
C GLY A 149 35.93 -11.17 -22.46
N SER A 150 36.80 -10.89 -23.44
CA SER A 150 36.44 -10.80 -24.87
C SER A 150 36.04 -12.12 -25.54
N ALA A 151 36.20 -13.25 -24.84
CA ALA A 151 35.78 -14.57 -25.33
C ALA A 151 34.27 -14.83 -25.15
N ALA A 152 33.58 -14.02 -24.33
CA ALA A 152 32.15 -14.13 -24.12
C ALA A 152 31.37 -13.44 -25.25
N ASP A 153 30.65 -14.21 -26.06
CA ASP A 153 29.77 -13.69 -27.11
C ASP A 153 28.54 -13.01 -26.48
N ARG A 154 28.41 -11.70 -26.68
CA ARG A 154 27.30 -10.88 -26.17
C ARG A 154 26.62 -10.16 -27.33
N PRO A 155 25.73 -10.83 -28.10
CA PRO A 155 25.06 -10.24 -29.25
C PRO A 155 24.31 -8.93 -28.95
N LEU A 156 23.79 -8.79 -27.73
CA LEU A 156 23.10 -7.57 -27.28
C LEU A 156 24.01 -6.34 -27.18
N LEU A 157 25.31 -6.53 -26.94
CA LEU A 157 26.32 -5.48 -26.86
C LEU A 157 27.02 -5.23 -28.21
N ALA A 158 26.80 -6.08 -29.21
CA ALA A 158 27.45 -5.97 -30.52
C ALA A 158 26.86 -4.86 -31.40
N GLY A 159 27.67 -4.30 -32.30
CA GLY A 159 27.25 -3.28 -33.26
C GLY A 159 27.24 -1.85 -32.71
N ALA A 160 26.68 -0.92 -33.49
CA ALA A 160 26.82 0.53 -33.25
C ALA A 160 25.87 1.11 -32.18
N ASP A 161 24.71 0.49 -31.93
CA ASP A 161 23.70 1.01 -30.99
C ASP A 161 23.10 -0.08 -30.07
N PRO A 162 23.84 -0.49 -29.03
CA PRO A 162 23.32 -1.41 -28.01
C PRO A 162 22.16 -0.85 -27.19
N LEU A 163 22.15 0.46 -26.92
CA LEU A 163 21.12 1.11 -26.10
C LEU A 163 19.77 1.12 -26.81
N GLY A 164 19.74 1.56 -28.07
CA GLY A 164 18.52 1.55 -28.88
C GLY A 164 17.94 0.16 -29.06
N ARG A 165 18.80 -0.88 -29.17
CA ARG A 165 18.35 -2.28 -29.21
C ARG A 165 17.68 -2.70 -27.91
N LEU A 166 18.27 -2.40 -26.75
CA LEU A 166 17.68 -2.70 -25.44
C LEU A 166 16.37 -1.96 -25.23
N ALA A 167 16.30 -0.68 -25.62
CA ALA A 167 15.08 0.12 -25.56
C ALA A 167 13.97 -0.48 -26.44
N ALA A 168 14.28 -0.86 -27.68
CA ALA A 168 13.33 -1.50 -28.59
C ALA A 168 12.83 -2.85 -28.05
N MET A 169 13.72 -3.64 -27.43
CA MET A 169 13.34 -4.91 -26.78
C MET A 169 12.44 -4.70 -25.56
N LYS A 170 12.74 -3.71 -24.69
CA LYS A 170 11.88 -3.37 -23.54
C LYS A 170 10.50 -2.95 -24.02
N ALA A 171 10.44 -2.08 -25.03
CA ALA A 171 9.17 -1.63 -25.62
C ALA A 171 8.36 -2.79 -26.21
N ALA A 172 8.99 -3.68 -26.99
CA ALA A 172 8.32 -4.84 -27.58
C ALA A 172 7.82 -5.85 -26.54
N ARG A 173 8.44 -5.90 -25.36
CA ARG A 173 8.10 -6.86 -24.27
C ARG A 173 7.27 -6.26 -23.14
N ARG A 174 7.02 -4.95 -23.17
CA ARG A 174 6.33 -4.20 -22.11
C ARG A 174 5.02 -4.84 -21.69
N THR A 175 4.14 -5.16 -22.64
CA THR A 175 2.82 -5.75 -22.36
C THR A 175 2.89 -7.13 -21.73
N TRP A 176 4.01 -7.85 -21.86
CA TRP A 176 4.24 -9.12 -21.18
C TRP A 176 4.72 -8.89 -19.75
N TYR A 177 5.62 -7.95 -19.52
CA TYR A 177 6.07 -7.60 -18.17
C TYR A 177 4.94 -7.02 -17.32
N GLU A 178 4.03 -6.22 -17.90
CA GLU A 178 2.83 -5.68 -17.24
C GLU A 178 1.79 -6.74 -16.81
N ARG A 179 1.98 -8.01 -17.20
CA ARG A 179 1.16 -9.14 -16.70
C ARG A 179 1.69 -9.71 -15.38
N ALA A 180 2.91 -9.37 -14.97
CA ALA A 180 3.45 -9.78 -13.68
C ALA A 180 2.55 -9.28 -12.54
N ALA A 181 2.45 -10.08 -11.48
CA ALA A 181 1.68 -9.71 -10.29
C ALA A 181 2.31 -8.51 -9.57
N VAL A 182 3.65 -8.46 -9.59
CA VAL A 182 4.47 -7.40 -8.98
C VAL A 182 5.51 -6.91 -9.98
N THR A 183 5.73 -5.61 -10.02
CA THR A 183 6.85 -4.97 -10.72
C THR A 183 7.76 -4.27 -9.70
N LEU A 184 9.05 -4.58 -9.72
CA LEU A 184 10.05 -3.96 -8.84
C LEU A 184 10.99 -3.09 -9.69
N PRO A 185 11.02 -1.76 -9.49
CA PRO A 185 12.03 -0.91 -10.10
C PRO A 185 13.39 -1.24 -9.50
N VAL A 186 14.43 -1.40 -10.33
CA VAL A 186 15.75 -1.88 -9.88
C VAL A 186 16.90 -0.91 -10.16
N ASP A 187 16.64 0.27 -10.70
CA ASP A 187 17.66 1.20 -11.16
C ASP A 187 18.46 1.83 -10.02
N ASP A 188 17.77 2.29 -8.98
CA ASP A 188 18.35 3.06 -7.87
C ASP A 188 18.54 2.26 -6.58
N ALA A 189 18.48 0.94 -6.66
CA ALA A 189 18.56 0.06 -5.49
C ALA A 189 19.56 -1.09 -5.70
N PRO A 190 20.38 -1.43 -4.67
CA PRO A 190 21.18 -2.64 -4.66
C PRO A 190 20.32 -3.90 -4.80
N ALA A 191 20.91 -4.98 -5.32
CA ALA A 191 20.20 -6.25 -5.50
C ALA A 191 19.71 -6.83 -4.17
N GLU A 192 20.43 -6.56 -3.08
CA GLU A 192 20.08 -6.94 -1.71
C GLU A 192 18.79 -6.27 -1.24
N THR A 193 18.61 -4.98 -1.55
CA THR A 193 17.38 -4.24 -1.25
C THR A 193 16.21 -4.81 -2.04
N ILE A 194 16.40 -5.07 -3.35
CA ILE A 194 15.35 -5.68 -4.19
C ILE A 194 15.00 -7.08 -3.71
N ALA A 195 15.99 -7.89 -3.32
CA ALA A 195 15.79 -9.22 -2.77
C ALA A 195 15.09 -9.20 -1.41
N ALA A 196 15.36 -8.20 -0.57
CA ALA A 196 14.66 -8.02 0.71
C ALA A 196 13.17 -7.70 0.48
N VAL A 197 12.87 -6.75 -0.41
CA VAL A 197 11.48 -6.40 -0.80
C VAL A 197 10.74 -7.62 -1.36
N LEU A 198 11.37 -8.36 -2.26
CA LEU A 198 10.77 -9.57 -2.82
C LEU A 198 10.61 -10.67 -1.76
N GLY A 199 11.56 -10.83 -0.84
CA GLY A 199 11.43 -11.74 0.30
C GLY A 199 10.20 -11.43 1.15
N GLU A 200 10.01 -10.16 1.52
CA GLU A 200 8.85 -9.68 2.29
C GLU A 200 7.52 -9.95 1.56
N LEU A 201 7.46 -9.69 0.25
CA LEU A 201 6.29 -10.01 -0.59
C LEU A 201 5.96 -11.51 -0.58
N VAL A 202 6.99 -12.36 -0.70
CA VAL A 202 6.81 -13.82 -0.75
C VAL A 202 6.40 -14.36 0.62
N GLU A 203 7.02 -13.89 1.69
CA GLU A 203 6.66 -14.22 3.07
C GLU A 203 5.17 -13.90 3.34
N LEU A 204 4.70 -12.71 2.97
CA LEU A 204 3.27 -12.33 3.06
C LEU A 204 2.35 -13.28 2.29
N GLY A 205 2.81 -13.83 1.16
CA GLY A 205 2.03 -14.77 0.35
C GLY A 205 2.14 -16.25 0.78
N ILE A 206 3.01 -16.60 1.74
CA ILE A 206 3.14 -17.97 2.29
C ILE A 206 2.24 -18.18 3.53
N ASP A 207 1.47 -17.15 3.95
CA ASP A 207 0.74 -17.04 5.24
C ASP A 207 1.59 -16.52 6.42
N ALA A 208 2.76 -15.92 6.12
CA ALA A 208 3.43 -15.09 7.12
C ALA A 208 2.71 -13.74 7.23
N ALA A 209 2.62 -13.23 8.44
CA ALA A 209 2.07 -11.90 8.68
C ALA A 209 3.20 -10.91 8.96
N GLU A 210 3.09 -9.71 8.41
CA GLU A 210 3.96 -8.62 8.82
C GLU A 210 3.49 -8.13 10.19
N VAL A 211 4.42 -8.09 11.15
CA VAL A 211 4.17 -7.58 12.50
C VAL A 211 4.94 -6.29 12.67
N ILE A 212 4.22 -5.19 12.80
CA ILE A 212 4.77 -3.86 13.06
C ILE A 212 4.52 -3.54 14.53
N LEU A 213 5.56 -3.11 15.22
CA LEU A 213 5.48 -2.66 16.60
C LEU A 213 5.50 -1.13 16.63
N LEU A 214 4.54 -0.54 17.34
CA LEU A 214 4.50 0.89 17.63
C LEU A 214 4.63 1.05 19.13
N ASN A 215 5.72 1.65 19.61
CA ASN A 215 5.89 1.98 21.02
C ASN A 215 5.80 3.48 21.22
N THR A 216 4.97 3.92 22.15
CA THR A 216 4.82 5.33 22.50
C THR A 216 4.74 5.48 24.02
N PRO A 217 5.01 6.66 24.58
CA PRO A 217 4.80 6.92 26.00
C PRO A 217 3.39 6.58 26.52
N SER A 218 2.34 6.68 25.68
CA SER A 218 0.97 6.34 26.07
C SER A 218 0.61 4.85 25.94
N GLY A 219 1.47 4.03 25.33
CA GLY A 219 1.26 2.60 25.17
C GLY A 219 1.95 2.00 23.95
N ALA A 220 1.82 0.68 23.81
CA ALA A 220 2.37 -0.06 22.69
C ALA A 220 1.25 -0.78 21.91
N SER A 221 1.43 -0.84 20.59
CA SER A 221 0.54 -1.55 19.66
C SER A 221 1.32 -2.62 18.91
N ARG A 222 0.77 -3.84 18.86
CA ARG A 222 1.18 -4.87 17.90
C ARG A 222 0.22 -4.82 16.72
N ILE A 223 0.73 -4.47 15.55
CA ILE A 223 -0.04 -4.30 14.32
C ILE A 223 0.26 -5.49 13.41
N LEU A 224 -0.76 -6.26 13.06
CA LEU A 224 -0.68 -7.38 12.14
C LEU A 224 -1.20 -6.95 10.76
N VAL A 225 -0.41 -7.15 9.72
CA VAL A 225 -0.84 -6.97 8.33
C VAL A 225 -0.68 -8.29 7.60
N SER A 226 -1.80 -8.87 7.15
CA SER A 226 -1.80 -10.11 6.38
C SER A 226 -3.14 -10.26 5.67
N PRO A 227 -3.17 -10.74 4.43
CA PRO A 227 -4.42 -11.24 3.86
C PRO A 227 -5.00 -12.33 4.75
N GLY A 228 -6.30 -12.27 5.04
CA GLY A 228 -6.96 -13.21 5.95
C GLY A 228 -6.71 -12.97 7.44
N ALA A 229 -6.10 -11.83 7.82
CA ALA A 229 -5.80 -11.50 9.21
C ALA A 229 -7.03 -11.48 10.13
N LEU A 230 -8.25 -11.24 9.62
CA LEU A 230 -9.47 -11.29 10.44
C LEU A 230 -9.65 -12.66 11.10
N LEU A 231 -9.23 -13.74 10.42
CA LEU A 231 -9.32 -15.10 10.95
C LEU A 231 -8.40 -15.35 12.16
N LYS A 232 -7.37 -14.51 12.34
CA LYS A 232 -6.42 -14.55 13.48
C LYS A 232 -6.89 -13.68 14.65
N LEU A 233 -8.00 -12.93 14.52
CA LEU A 233 -8.50 -11.98 15.52
C LEU A 233 -8.70 -12.64 16.89
N GLY A 234 -9.44 -13.75 16.95
CA GLY A 234 -9.74 -14.43 18.20
C GLY A 234 -8.50 -14.92 18.95
N GLU A 235 -7.56 -15.52 18.21
CA GLU A 235 -6.31 -16.04 18.75
C GLU A 235 -5.45 -14.93 19.35
N LEU A 236 -5.18 -13.88 18.57
CA LEU A 236 -4.36 -12.76 19.00
C LEU A 236 -5.00 -11.99 20.17
N THR A 237 -6.33 -11.85 20.15
CA THR A 237 -7.06 -11.23 21.27
C THR A 237 -6.95 -12.08 22.53
N ARG A 238 -7.06 -13.41 22.44
CA ARG A 238 -6.91 -14.30 23.60
C ARG A 238 -5.48 -14.30 24.15
N GLU A 239 -4.47 -14.30 23.27
CA GLU A 239 -3.06 -14.17 23.67
C GLU A 239 -2.83 -12.90 24.49
N ARG A 240 -3.41 -11.77 24.05
CA ARG A 240 -3.24 -10.48 24.71
C ARG A 240 -4.06 -10.33 25.99
N TRP A 241 -5.27 -10.88 26.04
CA TRP A 241 -6.17 -10.84 27.19
C TRP A 241 -6.60 -12.25 27.64
N PRO A 242 -5.69 -13.04 28.25
CA PRO A 242 -5.99 -14.42 28.67
C PRO A 242 -7.13 -14.47 29.70
N ALA A 243 -7.23 -13.47 30.57
CA ALA A 243 -8.30 -13.33 31.57
C ALA A 243 -9.55 -12.58 31.06
N GLY A 244 -9.54 -12.11 29.81
CA GLY A 244 -10.67 -11.38 29.22
C GLY A 244 -11.88 -12.29 29.05
N ARG A 245 -13.04 -11.89 29.56
CA ARG A 245 -14.26 -12.72 29.49
C ARG A 245 -15.12 -12.36 28.30
N ARG A 246 -15.31 -11.07 28.03
CA ARG A 246 -16.15 -10.59 26.94
C ARG A 246 -15.38 -9.78 25.90
N ALA A 247 -15.82 -9.92 24.66
CA ALA A 247 -15.40 -9.08 23.56
C ALA A 247 -16.60 -8.28 23.04
N TRP A 248 -16.46 -6.96 23.02
CA TRP A 248 -17.50 -6.00 22.67
C TRP A 248 -17.22 -5.41 21.29
N ILE A 249 -17.85 -5.96 20.26
CA ILE A 249 -17.69 -5.48 18.88
C ILE A 249 -18.54 -4.23 18.69
N VAL A 250 -17.90 -3.12 18.35
CA VAL A 250 -18.56 -1.91 17.87
C VAL A 250 -18.30 -1.80 16.37
N SER A 251 -19.37 -1.71 15.59
CA SER A 251 -19.30 -1.60 14.13
C SER A 251 -20.31 -0.57 13.61
N ASP A 252 -20.44 -0.44 12.29
CA ASP A 252 -21.50 0.32 11.66
C ASP A 252 -22.49 -0.58 10.91
N ALA A 253 -23.62 0.00 10.52
CA ALA A 253 -24.72 -0.71 9.86
C ALA A 253 -24.36 -1.36 8.50
N ASN A 254 -23.28 -0.94 7.85
CA ASN A 254 -22.82 -1.54 6.59
C ASN A 254 -21.80 -2.66 6.85
N VAL A 255 -20.84 -2.42 7.75
CA VAL A 255 -19.71 -3.32 8.03
C VAL A 255 -20.14 -4.50 8.92
N GLY A 256 -20.94 -4.24 9.95
CA GLY A 256 -21.35 -5.24 10.94
C GLY A 256 -22.00 -6.49 10.32
N PRO A 257 -22.97 -6.35 9.41
CA PRO A 257 -23.57 -7.51 8.74
C PRO A 257 -22.63 -8.31 7.83
N ILE A 258 -21.53 -7.71 7.35
CA ILE A 258 -20.60 -8.36 6.42
C ILE A 258 -19.51 -9.12 7.19
N PHE A 259 -18.86 -8.48 8.16
CA PHE A 259 -17.68 -9.02 8.83
C PHE A 259 -17.90 -9.36 10.31
N GLY A 260 -19.00 -8.88 10.90
CA GLY A 260 -19.37 -9.17 12.29
C GLY A 260 -19.53 -10.67 12.59
N PRO A 261 -20.14 -11.49 11.70
CA PRO A 261 -20.21 -12.94 11.88
C PRO A 261 -18.83 -13.61 12.00
N ASP A 262 -17.92 -13.36 11.06
CA ASP A 262 -16.56 -13.95 11.07
C ASP A 262 -15.76 -13.47 12.30
N ALA A 263 -15.84 -12.18 12.64
CA ALA A 263 -15.22 -11.64 13.84
C ALA A 263 -15.77 -12.31 15.13
N THR A 264 -17.09 -12.50 15.19
CA THR A 264 -17.76 -13.16 16.31
C THR A 264 -17.34 -14.62 16.44
N GLU A 265 -17.31 -15.37 15.33
CA GLU A 265 -16.93 -16.78 15.31
C GLU A 265 -15.48 -16.97 15.80
N THR A 266 -14.53 -16.17 15.29
CA THR A 266 -13.12 -16.27 15.69
C THR A 266 -12.93 -15.99 17.18
N LEU A 267 -13.57 -14.95 17.73
CA LEU A 267 -13.50 -14.59 19.15
C LEU A 267 -14.19 -15.64 20.04
N ALA A 268 -15.41 -16.07 19.68
CA ALA A 268 -16.16 -17.08 20.43
C ALA A 268 -15.44 -18.44 20.42
N GLY A 269 -14.81 -18.82 19.30
CA GLY A 269 -13.97 -20.01 19.19
C GLY A 269 -12.75 -20.01 20.12
N ARG A 270 -12.37 -18.84 20.66
CA ARG A 270 -11.34 -18.69 21.70
C ARG A 270 -11.93 -18.34 23.08
N GLY A 271 -13.22 -18.64 23.30
CA GLY A 271 -13.88 -18.62 24.61
C GLY A 271 -14.33 -17.24 25.10
N PHE A 272 -14.43 -16.23 24.23
CA PHE A 272 -15.05 -14.95 24.59
C PHE A 272 -16.58 -15.05 24.53
N ASP A 273 -17.28 -14.42 25.48
CA ASP A 273 -18.68 -14.04 25.30
C ASP A 273 -18.72 -12.78 24.44
N VAL A 274 -19.22 -12.90 23.21
CA VAL A 274 -19.14 -11.84 22.19
C VAL A 274 -20.48 -11.14 22.06
N ARG A 275 -20.45 -9.81 22.12
CA ARG A 275 -21.62 -8.97 21.84
C ARG A 275 -21.27 -7.93 20.80
N MET A 276 -22.22 -7.63 19.92
CA MET A 276 -22.03 -6.66 18.85
C MET A 276 -23.08 -5.56 18.93
N PHE A 277 -22.64 -4.31 18.73
CA PHE A 277 -23.48 -3.14 18.55
C PHE A 277 -23.07 -2.40 17.28
N SER A 278 -24.06 -1.99 16.49
CA SER A 278 -23.83 -1.24 15.25
C SER A 278 -24.42 0.16 15.36
N VAL A 279 -23.61 1.18 15.12
CA VAL A 279 -24.07 2.56 14.93
C VAL A 279 -24.52 2.78 13.48
N PRO A 280 -25.28 3.85 13.18
CA PRO A 280 -25.50 4.25 11.79
C PRO A 280 -24.17 4.45 11.05
N SER A 281 -24.14 4.21 9.74
CA SER A 281 -22.93 4.45 8.94
C SER A 281 -22.74 5.94 8.64
N GLY A 282 -21.47 6.36 8.51
CA GLY A 282 -21.08 7.73 8.14
C GLY A 282 -20.67 8.64 9.31
N GLU A 283 -20.11 9.79 8.94
CA GLU A 283 -19.47 10.75 9.87
C GLU A 283 -20.42 11.30 10.95
N SER A 284 -21.74 11.31 10.71
CA SER A 284 -22.74 11.79 11.69
C SER A 284 -22.79 10.95 12.97
N SER A 285 -22.41 9.68 12.90
CA SER A 285 -22.33 8.80 14.07
C SER A 285 -21.15 9.13 14.98
N LYS A 286 -20.16 9.86 14.46
CA LYS A 286 -19.02 10.37 15.22
C LYS A 286 -19.41 11.61 16.01
N SER A 287 -20.35 11.46 16.95
CA SER A 287 -21.01 12.58 17.64
C SER A 287 -21.23 12.27 19.13
N VAL A 288 -21.67 13.27 19.90
CA VAL A 288 -22.05 13.11 21.31
C VAL A 288 -23.16 12.07 21.48
N ASP A 289 -24.14 12.05 20.57
CA ASP A 289 -25.23 11.08 20.60
C ASP A 289 -24.71 9.67 20.30
N GLY A 290 -23.84 9.54 19.28
CA GLY A 290 -23.25 8.26 18.91
C GLY A 290 -22.43 7.64 20.04
N ILE A 291 -21.58 8.43 20.72
CA ILE A 291 -20.79 7.90 21.83
C ILE A 291 -21.67 7.55 23.04
N THR A 292 -22.72 8.34 23.28
CA THR A 292 -23.67 8.07 24.37
C THR A 292 -24.38 6.74 24.17
N GLN A 293 -24.80 6.42 22.94
CA GLN A 293 -25.39 5.11 22.63
C GLN A 293 -24.42 3.96 22.90
N VAL A 294 -23.15 4.11 22.51
CA VAL A 294 -22.12 3.09 22.76
C VAL A 294 -21.88 2.91 24.26
N TRP A 295 -21.75 3.99 25.03
CA TRP A 295 -21.58 3.91 26.49
C TRP A 295 -22.77 3.26 27.19
N ASN A 296 -24.00 3.66 26.85
CA ASN A 296 -25.20 3.09 27.42
C ASN A 296 -25.25 1.58 27.17
N TRP A 297 -25.03 1.15 25.93
CA TRP A 297 -25.00 -0.27 25.59
C TRP A 297 -23.94 -1.04 26.39
N LEU A 298 -22.71 -0.52 26.48
CA LEU A 298 -21.64 -1.16 27.24
C LEU A 298 -21.97 -1.29 28.74
N LEU A 299 -22.45 -0.21 29.36
CA LEU A 299 -22.73 -0.14 30.79
C LEU A 299 -23.96 -0.97 31.18
N GLU A 300 -25.06 -0.85 30.42
CA GLU A 300 -26.29 -1.61 30.65
C GLU A 300 -26.08 -3.12 30.43
N SER A 301 -25.19 -3.47 29.50
CA SER A 301 -24.80 -4.86 29.24
C SER A 301 -23.77 -5.40 30.24
N GLY A 302 -23.26 -4.55 31.13
CA GLY A 302 -22.41 -4.93 32.26
C GLY A 302 -20.94 -5.10 31.94
N ILE A 303 -20.35 -4.30 31.04
CA ILE A 303 -18.90 -4.33 30.75
C ILE A 303 -18.03 -4.31 32.01
N GLU A 304 -16.92 -5.04 31.99
CA GLU A 304 -15.93 -5.10 33.06
C GLU A 304 -14.56 -4.56 32.61
N ARG A 305 -13.69 -4.21 33.57
CA ARG A 305 -12.35 -3.66 33.29
C ARG A 305 -11.43 -4.62 32.52
N SER A 306 -11.65 -5.93 32.66
CA SER A 306 -10.88 -6.98 31.99
C SER A 306 -11.37 -7.28 30.57
N ASP A 307 -12.50 -6.71 30.15
CA ASP A 307 -13.06 -6.94 28.82
C ASP A 307 -12.30 -6.14 27.74
N VAL A 308 -12.59 -6.47 26.49
CA VAL A 308 -11.98 -5.87 25.32
C VAL A 308 -13.03 -5.34 24.35
N VAL A 309 -12.85 -4.11 23.87
CA VAL A 309 -13.61 -3.51 22.79
C VAL A 309 -12.92 -3.80 21.47
N ILE A 310 -13.69 -4.25 20.47
CA ILE A 310 -13.23 -4.52 19.12
C ILE A 310 -13.87 -3.47 18.20
N ALA A 311 -13.07 -2.56 17.65
CA ALA A 311 -13.52 -1.57 16.69
C ALA A 311 -13.46 -2.14 15.27
N LEU A 312 -14.59 -2.63 14.75
CA LEU A 312 -14.69 -3.26 13.44
C LEU A 312 -15.33 -2.29 12.44
N GLY A 313 -14.53 -1.56 11.67
CA GLY A 313 -15.05 -0.57 10.73
C GLY A 313 -14.02 0.39 10.13
N GLY A 314 -14.52 1.44 9.49
CA GLY A 314 -13.68 2.55 9.01
C GLY A 314 -13.20 3.49 10.14
N GLY A 315 -12.58 4.61 9.78
CA GLY A 315 -12.01 5.56 10.73
C GLY A 315 -13.04 6.15 11.72
N VAL A 316 -14.29 6.30 11.30
CA VAL A 316 -15.41 6.74 12.17
C VAL A 316 -15.63 5.77 13.32
N VAL A 317 -15.77 4.47 13.02
CA VAL A 317 -15.95 3.43 14.03
C VAL A 317 -14.70 3.32 14.89
N GLY A 318 -13.52 3.36 14.28
CA GLY A 318 -12.23 3.32 14.98
C GLY A 318 -12.10 4.40 16.05
N ASP A 319 -12.41 5.65 15.70
CA ASP A 319 -12.34 6.77 16.63
C ASP A 319 -13.44 6.73 17.70
N LEU A 320 -14.66 6.38 17.31
CA LEU A 320 -15.81 6.31 18.23
C LEU A 320 -15.64 5.19 19.26
N ALA A 321 -15.36 3.98 18.80
CA ALA A 321 -15.15 2.82 19.66
C ALA A 321 -13.86 2.94 20.48
N GLY A 322 -12.81 3.52 19.89
CA GLY A 322 -11.58 3.83 20.59
C GLY A 322 -11.79 4.83 21.73
N PHE A 323 -12.62 5.86 21.52
CA PHE A 323 -12.94 6.83 22.56
C PHE A 323 -13.86 6.23 23.64
N ALA A 324 -14.78 5.34 23.25
CA ALA A 324 -15.58 4.57 24.19
C ALA A 324 -14.69 3.71 25.09
N ALA A 325 -13.75 2.96 24.50
CA ALA A 325 -12.81 2.11 25.22
C ALA A 325 -11.89 2.91 26.16
N ALA A 326 -11.48 4.12 25.77
CA ALA A 326 -10.63 4.99 26.57
C ALA A 326 -11.34 5.53 27.83
N THR A 327 -12.65 5.76 27.74
CA THR A 327 -13.42 6.48 28.76
C THR A 327 -14.28 5.58 29.63
N VAL A 328 -14.85 4.50 29.08
CA VAL A 328 -15.66 3.55 29.84
C VAL A 328 -14.82 2.89 30.93
N LEU A 329 -15.30 2.92 32.18
CA LEU A 329 -14.57 2.47 33.37
C LEU A 329 -13.15 3.06 33.52
N ARG A 330 -12.87 4.21 32.88
CA ARG A 330 -11.56 4.86 32.78
C ARG A 330 -10.51 4.07 31.99
N GLY A 331 -10.94 3.21 31.07
CA GLY A 331 -10.05 2.43 30.19
C GLY A 331 -10.34 0.93 30.25
N VAL A 332 -10.55 0.32 29.09
CA VAL A 332 -10.67 -1.13 28.86
C VAL A 332 -9.83 -1.57 27.66
N GLY A 333 -9.66 -2.87 27.43
CA GLY A 333 -8.89 -3.36 26.28
C GLY A 333 -9.44 -2.82 24.95
N LEU A 334 -8.57 -2.58 23.98
CA LEU A 334 -8.95 -2.11 22.64
C LEU A 334 -8.18 -2.88 21.55
N VAL A 335 -8.93 -3.39 20.58
CA VAL A 335 -8.44 -3.91 19.30
C VAL A 335 -9.06 -3.09 18.17
N GLN A 336 -8.23 -2.62 17.23
CA GLN A 336 -8.70 -2.01 15.99
C GLN A 336 -8.71 -3.04 14.86
N VAL A 337 -9.81 -3.13 14.12
CA VAL A 337 -9.97 -3.98 12.93
C VAL A 337 -10.45 -3.07 11.78
N PRO A 338 -9.54 -2.29 11.17
CA PRO A 338 -9.90 -1.33 10.12
C PRO A 338 -10.37 -2.02 8.84
N THR A 339 -11.49 -1.56 8.28
CA THR A 339 -12.11 -2.15 7.07
C THR A 339 -12.10 -1.23 5.84
N THR A 340 -11.48 -0.06 5.94
CA THR A 340 -11.29 0.88 4.82
C THR A 340 -9.81 1.17 4.63
N LEU A 341 -9.36 1.44 3.40
CA LEU A 341 -7.95 1.68 3.11
C LEU A 341 -7.41 2.86 3.92
N GLN A 342 -8.17 3.95 4.01
CA GLN A 342 -7.83 5.11 4.86
C GLN A 342 -7.64 4.70 6.33
N ALA A 343 -8.53 3.88 6.88
CA ALA A 343 -8.40 3.45 8.27
C ALA A 343 -7.17 2.56 8.47
N MET A 344 -6.90 1.65 7.53
CA MET A 344 -5.77 0.71 7.60
C MET A 344 -4.42 1.44 7.62
N VAL A 345 -4.22 2.41 6.72
CA VAL A 345 -2.92 3.09 6.60
C VAL A 345 -2.78 4.31 7.50
N ASP A 346 -3.91 4.86 7.96
CA ASP A 346 -3.93 6.09 8.74
C ASP A 346 -4.70 5.91 10.06
N ALA A 347 -6.03 5.96 10.07
CA ALA A 347 -6.80 6.19 11.31
C ALA A 347 -6.54 5.17 12.45
N SER A 348 -6.31 3.89 12.15
CA SER A 348 -6.08 2.87 13.19
C SER A 348 -4.70 2.95 13.86
N VAL A 349 -3.80 3.81 13.38
CA VAL A 349 -2.41 3.92 13.84
C VAL A 349 -2.17 5.27 14.50
N GLY A 350 -1.69 5.23 15.75
CA GLY A 350 -1.20 6.41 16.48
C GLY A 350 -2.13 7.00 17.53
N GLY A 351 -3.13 6.23 17.98
CA GLY A 351 -3.82 6.38 19.25
C GLY A 351 -4.78 7.57 19.36
N LYS A 352 -5.01 8.34 18.30
CA LYS A 352 -6.01 9.42 18.33
C LYS A 352 -7.40 8.79 18.23
N THR A 353 -8.26 9.06 19.21
CA THR A 353 -9.66 8.63 19.21
C THR A 353 -10.54 9.80 19.62
N GLY A 354 -11.79 9.85 19.18
CA GLY A 354 -12.66 10.96 19.56
C GLY A 354 -13.94 11.08 18.74
N ILE A 355 -14.64 12.18 19.01
CA ILE A 355 -15.91 12.54 18.38
C ILE A 355 -15.92 13.98 17.90
N ASN A 356 -16.85 14.26 16.99
CA ASN A 356 -17.16 15.62 16.56
C ASN A 356 -18.12 16.30 17.54
N HIS A 357 -18.03 17.62 17.58
CA HIS A 357 -18.99 18.50 18.25
C HIS A 357 -19.56 19.46 17.18
N PRO A 358 -20.76 20.04 17.34
CA PRO A 358 -21.26 21.07 16.43
C PRO A 358 -20.30 22.26 16.22
N ALA A 359 -19.36 22.47 17.16
CA ALA A 359 -18.32 23.49 17.07
C ALA A 359 -17.10 23.09 16.21
N GLY A 360 -16.98 21.83 15.80
CA GLY A 360 -15.90 21.34 14.94
C GLY A 360 -15.60 19.85 15.06
N LYS A 361 -14.83 19.34 14.08
CA LYS A 361 -14.42 17.94 14.00
C LYS A 361 -13.34 17.60 15.03
N ASN A 362 -13.38 16.38 15.57
CA ASN A 362 -12.34 15.78 16.43
C ASN A 362 -11.94 16.62 17.66
N LEU A 363 -12.85 17.46 18.18
CA LEU A 363 -12.53 18.39 19.27
C LEU A 363 -12.55 17.72 20.66
N ILE A 364 -13.21 16.57 20.79
CA ILE A 364 -13.37 15.85 22.06
C ILE A 364 -12.83 14.44 21.83
N GLY A 365 -11.82 14.03 22.59
CA GLY A 365 -11.16 12.76 22.35
C GLY A 365 -10.09 12.41 23.38
N ALA A 366 -9.33 11.35 23.09
CA ALA A 366 -8.23 10.88 23.91
C ALA A 366 -7.07 10.39 23.04
N PHE A 367 -5.86 10.40 23.61
CA PHE A 367 -4.75 9.60 23.11
C PHE A 367 -4.79 8.25 23.82
N TYR A 368 -5.28 7.22 23.13
CA TYR A 368 -5.48 5.87 23.65
C TYR A 368 -5.00 4.83 22.63
N GLN A 369 -3.87 4.19 22.90
CA GLN A 369 -3.28 3.23 21.98
C GLN A 369 -4.07 1.91 22.00
N PRO A 370 -4.49 1.38 20.84
CA PRO A 370 -4.98 0.01 20.77
C PRO A 370 -3.82 -0.95 21.06
N ALA A 371 -4.04 -1.99 21.86
CA ALA A 371 -2.95 -2.96 22.11
C ALA A 371 -2.71 -3.85 20.89
N LEU A 372 -3.76 -4.09 20.09
CA LEU A 372 -3.69 -4.82 18.82
C LEU A 372 -4.36 -4.03 17.69
N VAL A 373 -3.79 -4.09 16.50
CA VAL A 373 -4.41 -3.65 15.25
C VAL A 373 -4.35 -4.80 14.25
N ILE A 374 -5.48 -5.23 13.71
CA ILE A 374 -5.60 -6.36 12.78
C ILE A 374 -6.02 -5.85 11.41
N ILE A 375 -5.07 -5.79 10.48
CA ILE A 375 -5.27 -5.26 9.13
C ILE A 375 -5.35 -6.43 8.16
N ASP A 376 -6.54 -6.63 7.59
CA ASP A 376 -6.81 -7.62 6.56
C ASP A 376 -7.15 -6.92 5.23
N PRO A 377 -6.18 -6.82 4.30
CA PRO A 377 -6.40 -6.19 3.00
C PRO A 377 -7.52 -6.81 2.17
N VAL A 378 -7.88 -8.08 2.40
CA VAL A 378 -8.97 -8.76 1.65
C VAL A 378 -10.32 -8.09 1.90
N LEU A 379 -10.51 -7.45 3.07
CA LEU A 379 -11.73 -6.73 3.41
C LEU A 379 -12.00 -5.54 2.46
N LEU A 380 -10.95 -5.01 1.80
CA LEU A 380 -11.09 -3.90 0.84
C LEU A 380 -11.93 -4.27 -0.38
N ARG A 381 -12.11 -5.56 -0.68
CA ARG A 381 -12.92 -6.03 -1.82
C ARG A 381 -14.40 -5.69 -1.69
N THR A 382 -14.89 -5.40 -0.49
CA THR A 382 -16.30 -5.01 -0.26
C THR A 382 -16.48 -3.50 -0.18
N VAL A 383 -15.39 -2.72 -0.19
CA VAL A 383 -15.42 -1.27 -0.04
C VAL A 383 -15.95 -0.62 -1.33
N PRO A 384 -16.90 0.33 -1.24
CA PRO A 384 -17.37 1.06 -2.42
C PRO A 384 -16.20 1.71 -3.18
N PRO A 385 -16.19 1.69 -4.53
CA PRO A 385 -15.06 2.19 -5.31
C PRO A 385 -14.62 3.63 -4.98
N ARG A 386 -15.56 4.51 -4.63
CA ARG A 386 -15.27 5.90 -4.24
C ARG A 386 -14.55 6.00 -2.88
N GLU A 387 -14.92 5.15 -1.93
CA GLU A 387 -14.26 5.09 -0.61
C GLU A 387 -12.85 4.48 -0.73
N LEU A 388 -12.70 3.44 -1.55
CA LEU A 388 -11.38 2.87 -1.85
C LEU A 388 -10.47 3.92 -2.53
N ARG A 389 -11.01 4.65 -3.52
CA ARG A 389 -10.35 5.79 -4.16
C ARG A 389 -9.86 6.82 -3.16
N SER A 390 -10.73 7.25 -2.24
CA SER A 390 -10.40 8.20 -1.18
C SER A 390 -9.19 7.72 -0.35
N GLY A 391 -9.15 6.44 0.02
CA GLY A 391 -8.04 5.88 0.79
C GLY A 391 -6.66 5.93 0.10
N TRP A 392 -6.61 5.89 -1.24
CA TRP A 392 -5.34 6.00 -1.97
C TRP A 392 -4.63 7.35 -1.77
N ALA A 393 -5.35 8.40 -1.40
CA ALA A 393 -4.75 9.71 -1.13
C ALA A 393 -3.75 9.65 0.03
N GLU A 394 -4.07 8.92 1.10
CA GLU A 394 -3.16 8.75 2.24
C GLU A 394 -1.95 7.87 1.89
N VAL A 395 -2.15 6.89 1.00
CA VAL A 395 -1.06 6.06 0.48
C VAL A 395 -0.07 6.88 -0.34
N VAL A 396 -0.57 7.72 -1.26
CA VAL A 396 0.26 8.64 -2.06
C VAL A 396 0.95 9.63 -1.15
N LYS A 397 0.25 10.19 -0.15
CA LYS A 397 0.83 11.11 0.83
C LYS A 397 2.05 10.48 1.52
N HIS A 398 1.91 9.28 2.09
CA HIS A 398 3.02 8.59 2.74
C HIS A 398 4.20 8.34 1.80
N ALA A 399 3.93 7.96 0.55
CA ALA A 399 4.98 7.77 -0.45
C ALA A 399 5.76 9.07 -0.73
N VAL A 400 5.08 10.21 -0.81
CA VAL A 400 5.74 11.52 -1.04
C VAL A 400 6.57 11.96 0.16
N ILE A 401 6.05 11.80 1.38
CA ILE A 401 6.75 12.28 2.59
C ILE A 401 7.89 11.36 3.05
N GLN A 402 7.93 10.11 2.57
CA GLN A 402 8.79 9.03 3.07
C GLN A 402 10.23 9.46 3.32
N ARG A 403 10.86 10.15 2.36
CA ARG A 403 12.27 10.54 2.44
C ARG A 403 12.58 11.57 3.53
N SER A 404 11.55 12.21 4.09
CA SER A 404 11.68 13.13 5.23
C SER A 404 11.26 12.49 6.56
N THR A 405 10.89 11.20 6.57
CA THR A 405 10.42 10.50 7.77
C THR A 405 11.40 9.40 8.22
N PRO A 406 11.42 9.02 9.51
CA PRO A 406 12.24 7.91 9.99
C PRO A 406 11.78 6.62 9.30
N GLY A 407 12.73 5.79 8.86
CA GLY A 407 12.41 4.58 8.09
C GLY A 407 12.26 4.80 6.58
N GLY A 408 12.56 6.01 6.09
CA GLY A 408 12.56 6.33 4.67
C GLY A 408 13.53 5.50 3.81
N GLU A 409 14.56 4.89 4.43
CA GLU A 409 15.60 4.10 3.75
C GLU A 409 15.11 2.77 3.15
N ARG A 410 13.95 2.24 3.55
CA ARG A 410 13.54 0.84 3.25
C ARG A 410 13.04 0.59 1.82
N ALA A 411 13.58 1.26 0.79
CA ALA A 411 13.08 1.35 -0.59
C ALA A 411 11.89 2.31 -0.78
N ASP A 412 11.91 3.00 -1.92
CA ASP A 412 11.03 4.14 -2.24
C ASP A 412 9.61 3.67 -2.64
N LEU A 413 8.61 4.15 -1.89
CA LEU A 413 7.21 3.78 -2.08
C LEU A 413 6.61 4.42 -3.31
N LEU A 414 7.09 5.59 -3.77
CA LEU A 414 6.49 6.27 -4.90
C LEU A 414 6.75 5.52 -6.23
N PRO A 415 7.99 5.11 -6.58
CA PRO A 415 8.24 4.21 -7.70
C PRO A 415 7.49 2.89 -7.59
N PHE A 416 7.44 2.28 -6.39
CA PHE A 416 6.71 1.03 -6.18
C PHE A 416 5.21 1.21 -6.49
N LEU A 417 4.60 2.29 -6.01
CA LEU A 417 3.23 2.66 -6.28
C LEU A 417 2.99 2.89 -7.78
N GLU A 418 3.89 3.60 -8.45
CA GLU A 418 3.81 3.94 -9.87
C GLU A 418 3.84 2.68 -10.76
N CYS A 419 4.76 1.76 -10.50
CA CYS A 419 4.92 0.52 -11.27
C CYS A 419 3.81 -0.50 -11.01
N ASN A 420 3.21 -0.49 -9.80
CA ASN A 420 2.21 -1.49 -9.40
C ASN A 420 0.76 -0.98 -9.40
N ALA A 421 0.51 0.26 -9.84
CA ALA A 421 -0.83 0.85 -9.85
C ALA A 421 -1.93 -0.08 -10.41
N PRO A 422 -1.75 -0.78 -11.54
CA PRO A 422 -2.78 -1.71 -12.04
C PRO A 422 -3.10 -2.85 -11.06
N SER A 423 -2.08 -3.50 -10.49
CA SER A 423 -2.27 -4.58 -9.52
C SER A 423 -2.93 -4.06 -8.24
N LEU A 424 -2.53 -2.87 -7.78
CA LEU A 424 -3.08 -2.22 -6.59
C LEU A 424 -4.54 -1.79 -6.78
N GLN A 425 -4.90 -1.21 -7.92
CA GLN A 425 -6.30 -0.87 -8.25
C GLN A 425 -7.19 -2.12 -8.27
N SER A 426 -6.64 -3.27 -8.67
CA SER A 426 -7.34 -4.56 -8.61
C SER A 426 -7.27 -5.28 -7.26
N LEU A 427 -6.63 -4.68 -6.25
CA LEU A 427 -6.38 -5.30 -4.94
C LEU A 427 -5.69 -6.67 -5.03
N GLY A 428 -4.70 -6.77 -5.92
CA GLY A 428 -3.88 -7.97 -6.09
C GLY A 428 -3.01 -8.24 -4.86
N GLU A 429 -2.81 -9.52 -4.52
CA GLU A 429 -1.92 -9.92 -3.42
C GLU A 429 -0.69 -10.65 -3.97
N PRO A 430 0.48 -10.54 -3.31
CA PRO A 430 0.75 -9.89 -2.01
C PRO A 430 1.05 -8.38 -2.09
N VAL A 431 0.94 -7.75 -3.27
CA VAL A 431 1.35 -6.35 -3.49
C VAL A 431 0.55 -5.34 -2.66
N THR A 432 -0.74 -5.61 -2.45
CA THR A 432 -1.62 -4.74 -1.65
C THR A 432 -1.27 -4.83 -0.16
N ALA A 433 -1.14 -6.05 0.39
CA ALA A 433 -0.69 -6.25 1.76
C ALA A 433 0.67 -5.61 2.04
N TYR A 434 1.63 -5.80 1.13
CA TYR A 434 2.96 -5.20 1.24
C TYR A 434 2.90 -3.68 1.31
N LEU A 435 2.17 -3.04 0.39
CA LEU A 435 2.09 -1.58 0.36
C LEU A 435 1.41 -1.01 1.61
N ILE A 436 0.35 -1.67 2.09
CA ILE A 436 -0.34 -1.28 3.33
C ILE A 436 0.61 -1.43 4.52
N GLY A 437 1.30 -2.56 4.65
CA GLY A 437 2.28 -2.80 5.72
C GLY A 437 3.37 -1.73 5.74
N ARG A 438 3.93 -1.40 4.58
CA ARG A 438 4.93 -0.34 4.45
C ARG A 438 4.42 1.05 4.83
N ASN A 439 3.17 1.38 4.48
CA ASN A 439 2.52 2.62 4.89
C ASN A 439 2.35 2.69 6.41
N VAL A 440 1.90 1.58 7.01
CA VAL A 440 1.70 1.48 8.45
C VAL A 440 3.03 1.55 9.19
N ALA A 441 4.08 0.90 8.69
CA ALA A 441 5.42 0.95 9.26
C ALA A 441 5.98 2.39 9.25
N LEU A 442 5.81 3.11 8.13
CA LEU A 442 6.19 4.52 8.02
C LEU A 442 5.43 5.37 9.04
N LYS A 443 4.10 5.23 9.11
CA LYS A 443 3.29 5.98 10.05
C LYS A 443 3.64 5.65 11.50
N ALA A 444 3.86 4.38 11.83
CA ALA A 444 4.29 3.94 13.14
C ALA A 444 5.63 4.59 13.53
N ALA A 445 6.63 4.57 12.65
CA ALA A 445 7.93 5.19 12.91
C ALA A 445 7.81 6.72 13.15
N VAL A 446 6.96 7.40 12.39
CA VAL A 446 6.68 8.84 12.59
C VAL A 446 6.00 9.11 13.94
N VAL A 447 5.03 8.28 14.33
CA VAL A 447 4.32 8.43 15.61
C VAL A 447 5.21 8.09 16.80
N GLU A 448 6.05 7.05 16.69
CA GLU A 448 7.03 6.69 17.71
C GLU A 448 8.04 7.82 17.92
N ALA A 449 8.48 8.47 16.85
CA ALA A 449 9.38 9.62 16.92
C ALA A 449 8.73 10.90 17.49
N ASP A 450 7.41 11.11 17.29
CA ASP A 450 6.69 12.30 17.74
C ASP A 450 5.21 12.04 18.01
N GLU A 451 4.91 11.44 19.15
CA GLU A 451 3.55 11.03 19.52
C GLU A 451 2.59 12.24 19.64
N LYS A 452 3.07 13.39 20.11
CA LYS A 452 2.19 14.54 20.42
C LYS A 452 2.14 15.61 19.32
N GLU A 453 2.66 15.32 18.13
CA GLU A 453 2.60 16.20 16.95
C GLU A 453 3.30 17.56 17.15
N SER A 454 4.49 17.53 17.74
CA SER A 454 5.31 18.69 18.04
C SER A 454 6.39 19.00 16.99
N GLY A 455 6.73 18.03 16.14
CA GLY A 455 7.81 18.08 15.16
C GLY A 455 7.49 17.25 13.91
N ILE A 456 8.18 16.12 13.72
CA ILE A 456 8.16 15.33 12.49
C ILE A 456 6.79 14.76 12.13
N ARG A 457 5.90 14.54 13.11
CA ARG A 457 4.53 14.08 12.83
C ARG A 457 3.71 15.13 12.08
N ALA A 458 4.14 16.39 12.06
CA ALA A 458 3.55 17.41 11.21
C ALA A 458 3.63 17.06 9.70
N TYR A 459 4.60 16.25 9.26
CA TYR A 459 4.74 15.86 7.84
C TYR A 459 3.54 15.03 7.36
N LEU A 460 2.86 14.30 8.25
CA LEU A 460 1.61 13.61 7.93
C LEU A 460 0.46 14.56 7.54
N ASN A 461 0.62 15.87 7.75
CA ASN A 461 -0.31 16.90 7.29
C ASN A 461 -0.02 17.38 5.86
N PHE A 462 0.86 16.73 5.08
CA PHE A 462 1.00 17.01 3.66
C PHE A 462 -0.37 16.92 2.97
N GLY A 463 -0.75 17.98 2.26
CA GLY A 463 -2.09 18.18 1.66
C GLY A 463 -3.22 18.52 2.64
N HIS A 464 -3.09 18.29 3.94
CA HIS A 464 -4.21 18.43 4.88
C HIS A 464 -4.60 19.88 5.17
N THR A 465 -3.68 20.84 5.12
CA THR A 465 -4.00 22.25 5.41
C THR A 465 -5.09 22.76 4.47
N LEU A 466 -4.84 22.74 3.15
CA LEU A 466 -5.86 23.13 2.16
C LEU A 466 -6.95 22.08 2.01
N GLY A 467 -6.64 20.79 2.16
CA GLY A 467 -7.61 19.71 2.09
C GLY A 467 -8.75 19.90 3.10
N HIS A 468 -8.45 20.15 4.37
CA HIS A 468 -9.48 20.41 5.39
C HIS A 468 -10.29 21.67 5.07
N GLY A 469 -9.65 22.73 4.57
CA GLY A 469 -10.36 23.94 4.15
C GLY A 469 -11.35 23.65 3.00
N ILE A 470 -10.95 22.86 2.01
CA ILE A 470 -11.79 22.41 0.89
C ILE A 470 -12.94 21.51 1.37
N GLU A 471 -12.63 20.53 2.21
CA GLU A 471 -13.62 19.60 2.78
C GLU A 471 -14.67 20.35 3.62
N ALA A 472 -14.23 21.32 4.43
CA ALA A 472 -15.13 22.13 5.26
C ALA A 472 -15.95 23.14 4.44
N ALA A 473 -15.45 23.58 3.28
CA ALA A 473 -16.17 24.46 2.37
C ALA A 473 -17.21 23.71 1.51
N GLY A 474 -16.98 22.43 1.22
CA GLY A 474 -17.85 21.59 0.40
C GLY A 474 -18.09 20.22 1.02
N TYR A 475 -19.28 20.03 1.62
CA TYR A 475 -19.67 18.79 2.31
C TYR A 475 -19.87 17.55 1.40
N SER A 476 -19.58 17.64 0.10
CA SER A 476 -19.78 16.55 -0.87
C SER A 476 -18.54 15.69 -1.11
N LEU A 477 -17.36 16.16 -0.72
CA LEU A 477 -16.10 15.46 -0.92
C LEU A 477 -15.81 14.51 0.25
N LEU A 478 -15.22 13.36 -0.08
CA LEU A 478 -14.60 12.50 0.93
C LEU A 478 -13.26 13.10 1.39
N HIS A 479 -12.81 12.73 2.60
CA HIS A 479 -11.56 13.21 3.18
C HIS A 479 -10.37 13.08 2.23
N GLY A 480 -10.15 11.89 1.66
CA GLY A 480 -9.03 11.64 0.75
C GLY A 480 -9.13 12.39 -0.58
N GLU A 481 -10.34 12.66 -1.08
CA GLU A 481 -10.54 13.52 -2.26
C GLU A 481 -10.07 14.95 -1.98
N ALA A 482 -10.39 15.48 -0.79
CA ALA A 482 -9.96 16.80 -0.37
C ALA A 482 -8.45 16.85 -0.08
N VAL A 483 -7.88 15.82 0.58
CA VAL A 483 -6.42 15.71 0.80
C VAL A 483 -5.67 15.64 -0.52
N ALA A 484 -6.17 14.93 -1.53
CA ALA A 484 -5.57 14.90 -2.85
C ALA A 484 -5.49 16.28 -3.49
N LEU A 485 -6.58 17.05 -3.48
CA LEU A 485 -6.60 18.43 -3.97
C LEU A 485 -5.64 19.32 -3.18
N GLY A 486 -5.57 19.12 -1.87
CA GLY A 486 -4.62 19.79 -0.99
C GLY A 486 -3.16 19.47 -1.32
N MET A 487 -2.82 18.23 -1.67
CA MET A 487 -1.47 17.84 -2.11
C MET A 487 -1.10 18.52 -3.44
N ARG A 488 -2.03 18.56 -4.40
CA ARG A 488 -1.82 19.28 -5.67
C ARG A 488 -1.57 20.76 -5.45
N ALA A 489 -2.35 21.39 -4.56
CA ALA A 489 -2.15 22.79 -4.21
C ALA A 489 -0.83 23.02 -3.46
N ALA A 490 -0.45 22.12 -2.53
CA ALA A 490 0.84 22.17 -1.85
C ALA A 490 2.03 22.04 -2.82
N GLY A 491 1.91 21.22 -3.86
CA GLY A 491 2.90 21.15 -4.95
C GLY A 491 3.07 22.49 -5.69
N ARG A 492 1.97 23.18 -5.99
CA ARG A 492 2.01 24.52 -6.62
C ARG A 492 2.62 25.58 -5.70
N ILE A 493 2.32 25.53 -4.41
CA ILE A 493 2.95 26.41 -3.42
C ILE A 493 4.46 26.12 -3.34
N GLY A 494 4.83 24.84 -3.30
CA GLY A 494 6.24 24.41 -3.30
C GLY A 494 6.99 24.90 -4.53
N GLN A 495 6.38 24.82 -5.72
CA GLN A 495 6.94 25.35 -6.96
C GLN A 495 7.14 26.88 -6.90
N ALA A 496 6.16 27.62 -6.42
CA ALA A 496 6.24 29.07 -6.30
C ALA A 496 7.27 29.55 -5.25
N LEU A 497 7.62 28.69 -4.30
CA LEU A 497 8.63 28.93 -3.27
C LEU A 497 9.94 28.19 -3.54
N GLU A 498 10.09 27.62 -4.74
CA GLU A 498 11.30 26.90 -5.19
C GLU A 498 11.73 25.74 -4.26
N THR A 499 10.79 25.11 -3.56
CA THR A 499 11.07 23.89 -2.78
C THR A 499 11.08 22.64 -3.66
N CYS A 500 10.35 22.67 -4.78
CA CYS A 500 10.34 21.62 -5.79
C CYS A 500 10.12 22.16 -7.21
N GLY A 501 10.64 21.48 -8.21
CA GLY A 501 10.47 21.80 -9.62
C GLY A 501 9.15 21.30 -10.24
N PRO A 502 8.82 21.73 -11.48
CA PRO A 502 7.62 21.31 -12.20
C PRO A 502 7.55 19.80 -12.45
N GLU A 503 8.70 19.14 -12.64
CA GLU A 503 8.76 17.69 -12.85
C GLU A 503 8.27 16.92 -11.64
N TRP A 504 8.65 17.35 -10.44
CA TRP A 504 8.19 16.72 -9.20
C TRP A 504 6.70 16.93 -8.97
N VAL A 505 6.19 18.14 -9.23
CA VAL A 505 4.74 18.42 -9.17
C VAL A 505 3.99 17.52 -10.14
N ALA A 506 4.45 17.40 -11.39
CA ALA A 506 3.84 16.54 -12.39
C ALA A 506 3.86 15.05 -12.00
N ARG A 507 4.93 14.59 -11.34
CA ARG A 507 5.06 13.22 -10.84
C ARG A 507 4.04 12.91 -9.75
N VAL A 508 3.91 13.78 -8.73
CA VAL A 508 2.90 13.62 -7.68
C VAL A 508 1.49 13.68 -8.28
N ASP A 509 1.25 14.59 -9.21
CA ASP A 509 -0.03 14.70 -9.94
C ASP A 509 -0.37 13.40 -10.70
N ALA A 510 0.61 12.79 -11.37
CA ALA A 510 0.46 11.55 -12.11
C ALA A 510 0.21 10.36 -11.17
N ALA A 511 0.86 10.33 -10.00
CA ALA A 511 0.60 9.31 -8.98
C ALA A 511 -0.84 9.40 -8.45
N LEU A 512 -1.37 10.60 -8.22
CA LEU A 512 -2.77 10.80 -7.83
C LEU A 512 -3.73 10.38 -8.95
N ASP A 513 -3.42 10.73 -10.20
CA ASP A 513 -4.23 10.36 -11.37
C ASP A 513 -4.32 8.85 -11.58
N LYS A 514 -3.24 8.10 -11.32
CA LYS A 514 -3.24 6.63 -11.40
C LYS A 514 -4.29 5.98 -10.50
N PHE A 515 -4.79 6.67 -9.48
CA PHE A 515 -5.86 6.20 -8.59
C PHE A 515 -7.17 6.98 -8.77
N ASP A 516 -7.35 7.67 -9.89
CA ASP A 516 -8.56 8.45 -10.23
C ASP A 516 -8.91 9.56 -9.21
N LEU A 517 -7.92 10.07 -8.46
CA LEU A 517 -8.15 11.14 -7.48
C LEU A 517 -8.41 12.49 -8.16
N PRO A 518 -9.30 13.32 -7.60
CA PRO A 518 -9.77 14.52 -8.29
C PRO A 518 -8.64 15.54 -8.53
N ARG A 519 -8.76 16.26 -9.65
CA ARG A 519 -7.91 17.42 -10.00
C ARG A 519 -8.51 18.75 -9.57
N THR A 520 -9.84 18.84 -9.51
CA THR A 520 -10.57 20.05 -9.11
C THR A 520 -11.83 19.71 -8.32
N ALA A 521 -12.28 20.66 -7.49
CA ALA A 521 -13.58 20.62 -6.82
C ALA A 521 -14.42 21.86 -7.13
N ASP A 522 -15.74 21.72 -7.03
CA ASP A 522 -16.68 22.84 -7.14
C ASP A 522 -16.93 23.42 -5.74
N VAL A 523 -16.02 24.30 -5.30
CA VAL A 523 -16.08 24.98 -3.99
C VAL A 523 -15.63 26.43 -4.15
N ASP A 524 -16.19 27.32 -3.33
CA ASP A 524 -15.84 28.73 -3.29
C ASP A 524 -14.44 28.94 -2.64
N PRO A 525 -13.44 29.45 -3.39
CA PRO A 525 -12.10 29.68 -2.84
C PRO A 525 -12.07 30.64 -1.66
N ASP A 526 -12.90 31.68 -1.64
CA ASP A 526 -12.91 32.66 -0.55
C ASP A 526 -13.48 32.04 0.73
N ARG A 527 -14.46 31.14 0.60
CA ARG A 527 -14.96 30.35 1.73
C ARG A 527 -13.90 29.45 2.32
N VAL A 528 -13.11 28.77 1.47
CA VAL A 528 -11.98 27.93 1.91
C VAL A 528 -10.98 28.77 2.71
N LEU A 529 -10.57 29.92 2.18
CA LEU A 529 -9.60 30.81 2.85
C LEU A 529 -10.12 31.35 4.19
N ALA A 530 -11.40 31.71 4.27
CA ALA A 530 -12.03 32.14 5.52
C ALA A 530 -12.00 31.03 6.59
N LEU A 531 -12.24 29.77 6.19
CA LEU A 531 -12.19 28.62 7.09
C LEU A 531 -10.76 28.31 7.56
N LEU A 532 -9.75 28.43 6.68
CA LEU A 532 -8.34 28.33 7.07
C LEU A 532 -7.93 29.41 8.07
N GLY A 533 -8.45 30.64 7.91
CA GLY A 533 -8.18 31.74 8.81
C GLY A 533 -8.61 31.48 10.26
N SER A 534 -9.63 30.62 10.44
CA SER A 534 -10.18 30.19 11.74
C SER A 534 -9.54 28.91 12.30
N ASP A 535 -8.63 28.27 11.56
CA ASP A 535 -8.00 27.02 11.95
C ASP A 535 -7.05 27.22 13.16
N LYS A 536 -7.19 26.34 14.15
CA LYS A 536 -6.42 26.34 15.40
C LYS A 536 -4.96 25.90 15.21
N LYS A 537 -4.57 25.46 14.01
CA LYS A 537 -3.17 25.14 13.65
C LYS A 537 -2.26 26.37 13.47
N ARG A 538 -2.79 27.58 13.64
CA ARG A 538 -2.01 28.84 13.67
C ARG A 538 -1.20 28.92 14.96
N THR A 539 0.12 28.71 14.86
CA THR A 539 1.05 29.02 15.96
C THR A 539 1.45 30.49 15.81
N LEU A 540 1.21 31.31 16.84
CA LEU A 540 1.54 32.75 16.84
C LEU A 540 0.97 33.52 15.63
N GLY A 541 -0.20 33.11 15.14
CA GLY A 541 -0.87 33.77 14.02
C GLY A 541 -0.37 33.39 12.62
N ARG A 542 0.65 32.52 12.48
CA ARG A 542 1.16 32.03 11.19
C ARG A 542 0.73 30.59 10.92
N GLN A 543 0.33 30.31 9.67
CA GLN A 543 -0.04 28.98 9.22
C GLN A 543 1.21 28.20 8.82
N ARG A 544 1.34 26.96 9.30
CA ARG A 544 2.38 26.02 8.85
C ARG A 544 1.91 25.25 7.63
N TRP A 545 2.79 25.15 6.64
CA TRP A 545 2.58 24.49 5.36
C TRP A 545 3.58 23.37 5.18
N VAL A 546 3.10 22.17 4.89
CA VAL A 546 3.96 21.04 4.52
C VAL A 546 4.07 21.04 3.00
N LEU A 547 5.26 21.29 2.48
CA LEU A 547 5.54 21.47 1.05
C LEU A 547 6.51 20.40 0.56
N PRO A 548 6.37 19.90 -0.68
CA PRO A 548 7.24 18.88 -1.22
C PRO A 548 8.64 19.41 -1.56
N LEU A 549 9.62 18.50 -1.55
CA LEU A 549 11.01 18.75 -1.94
C LEU A 549 11.36 18.04 -3.26
N ASP A 550 12.27 18.63 -4.04
CA ASP A 550 12.88 17.92 -5.17
C ASP A 550 13.59 16.65 -4.73
N GLY A 551 13.45 15.59 -5.53
CA GLY A 551 13.99 14.27 -5.21
C GLY A 551 13.26 13.53 -4.09
N GLY A 552 12.14 14.06 -3.60
CA GLY A 552 11.23 13.43 -2.64
C GLY A 552 11.37 13.92 -1.20
N GLY A 553 10.31 13.71 -0.41
CA GLY A 553 10.18 14.26 0.94
C GLY A 553 9.43 15.60 0.98
N VAL A 554 9.38 16.18 2.17
CA VAL A 554 8.68 17.43 2.49
C VAL A 554 9.46 18.29 3.47
N THR A 555 9.14 19.58 3.48
CA THR A 555 9.60 20.57 4.46
C THR A 555 8.42 21.34 5.05
N VAL A 556 8.60 21.98 6.20
CA VAL A 556 7.60 22.85 6.82
C VAL A 556 8.01 24.31 6.64
N ARG A 557 7.08 25.13 6.12
CA ARG A 557 7.26 26.57 5.89
C ARG A 557 6.13 27.36 6.54
N ASP A 558 6.42 28.53 7.07
CA ASP A 558 5.43 29.44 7.69
C ASP A 558 5.43 30.86 7.06
N ASP A 559 6.21 31.03 5.99
CA ASP A 559 6.43 32.24 5.22
C ASP A 559 5.77 32.19 3.84
N VAL A 560 4.63 31.51 3.73
CA VAL A 560 3.86 31.38 2.49
C VAL A 560 2.98 32.63 2.26
N PRO A 561 3.20 33.41 1.18
CA PRO A 561 2.38 34.58 0.87
C PRO A 561 0.93 34.19 0.57
N GLU A 562 -0.04 34.99 1.03
CA GLU A 562 -1.47 34.75 0.77
C GLU A 562 -1.80 34.69 -0.73
N ALA A 563 -1.13 35.52 -1.55
CA ALA A 563 -1.28 35.50 -3.00
C ALA A 563 -0.92 34.14 -3.62
N THR A 564 0.14 33.49 -3.11
CA THR A 564 0.55 32.15 -3.53
C THR A 564 -0.50 31.10 -3.15
N VAL A 565 -1.07 31.20 -1.94
CA VAL A 565 -2.15 30.31 -1.49
C VAL A 565 -3.40 30.47 -2.38
N ARG A 566 -3.80 31.72 -2.67
CA ARG A 566 -4.94 32.02 -3.56
C ARG A 566 -4.73 31.44 -4.95
N SER A 567 -3.55 31.61 -5.53
CA SER A 567 -3.21 31.06 -6.85
C SER A 567 -3.24 29.53 -6.85
N ALA A 568 -2.70 28.88 -5.81
CA ALA A 568 -2.70 27.43 -5.71
C ALA A 568 -4.12 26.86 -5.55
N LEU A 569 -4.95 27.51 -4.73
CA LEU A 569 -6.34 27.13 -4.50
C LEU A 569 -7.21 27.33 -5.75
N ALA A 570 -7.07 28.44 -6.46
CA ALA A 570 -7.79 28.73 -7.70
C ALA A 570 -7.58 27.62 -8.75
N ALA A 571 -6.43 26.97 -8.72
CA ALA A 571 -6.09 25.96 -9.70
C ALA A 571 -6.52 24.53 -9.34
N VAL A 572 -7.11 24.34 -8.16
CA VAL A 572 -7.77 23.09 -7.72
C VAL A 572 -9.27 23.29 -7.47
N THR A 573 -9.81 24.46 -7.86
CA THR A 573 -11.23 24.82 -7.72
C THR A 573 -11.83 25.20 -9.08
N LYS A 574 -13.07 24.79 -9.36
CA LYS A 574 -13.80 25.16 -10.57
C LYS A 574 -14.45 26.52 -10.34
N GLY A 575 -13.83 27.61 -10.79
CA GLY A 575 -14.44 28.95 -10.64
C GLY A 575 -13.54 30.17 -10.78
N GLY A 576 -12.24 30.01 -11.05
CA GLY A 576 -11.26 31.10 -11.06
C GLY A 576 -11.40 32.20 -12.12
N VAL A 577 -12.42 32.16 -13.00
CA VAL A 577 -12.76 33.29 -13.88
C VAL A 577 -14.28 33.37 -14.05
N ARG A 578 -14.98 34.04 -13.14
CA ARG A 578 -16.15 34.83 -13.55
C ARG A 578 -15.63 36.23 -13.81
N ALA A 579 -15.38 36.53 -15.08
CA ALA A 579 -15.16 37.90 -15.53
C ALA A 579 -16.39 38.72 -15.11
N THR A 580 -16.12 39.82 -14.41
CA THR A 580 -17.09 40.89 -14.13
C THR A 580 -17.67 41.47 -15.41
#